data_AF-A0A6I4YSV6-F1
#
_entry.id   AF-A0A6I4YSV6-F1
#
_cell.length_a   1.000
_cell.length_b   1.000
_cell.length_c   1.000
_cell.angle_alpha   90.00
_cell.angle_beta   90.00
_cell.angle_gamma   90.00
#
_symmetry.space_group_name_H-M   'P 1'
#
loop_
_entity.id
_entity.type
_entity.pdbx_description
1 polymer ?
#
loop_
_entity_poly.entity_id
_entity_poly.type
_entity_poly.pdbx_seq_one_letter_code
_entity_poly.pdbx_strand_id
1 'polypeptide(L)'
;MRADRYQTQKLLLEIGESGQQKLAQATVFVVGAGGLGCALLPWLAGAGIGHIHVMDDDVIELKNLHRQPLYHMEDLGQSKADIACQRLRALNPDCQFTSHVMAAQPDTVRALIQKSDVVIDAADNFATTYVLSDACQRVQCVLVSGSSLGWEGYVGAFCGNGPSYRAVFPKIPENSQKNCGQAGIVGPVVAVIGSVMAQFCLSLLLDITPSPVGELRRWDARVMQMRHFSFRDAEEPSHFWPFLAWSELRDDDVVVDVRLLDEKPTLERAKLYQKPLPEFEKSYDDLPQDRRLVICCQTGVRASKAASFLAGKGYTNIALMAVAKQPL
;
A
#
# COMPACT_ATOMS: atom_id res chain seq x y z
N MET A 1 34.48 -4.57 24.13
CA MET A 1 33.23 -3.79 24.14
C MET A 1 32.55 -4.02 22.81
N ARG A 2 31.30 -4.52 22.77
CA ARG A 2 30.51 -4.44 21.53
C ARG A 2 30.39 -2.95 21.20
N ALA A 3 30.81 -2.55 20.01
CA ALA A 3 30.59 -1.18 19.55
C ALA A 3 29.08 -0.90 19.60
N ASP A 4 28.70 0.24 20.15
CA ASP A 4 27.30 0.70 20.13
C ASP A 4 26.91 0.94 18.66
N ARG A 5 25.99 0.10 18.14
CA ARG A 5 25.54 0.11 16.75
C ARG A 5 25.07 1.49 16.30
N TYR A 6 24.44 2.25 17.20
CA TYR A 6 23.77 3.50 16.87
C TYR A 6 24.61 4.74 17.21
N GLN A 7 25.87 4.56 17.63
CA GLN A 7 26.73 5.65 18.09
C GLN A 7 26.75 6.82 17.11
N THR A 8 26.90 6.56 15.81
CA THR A 8 26.99 7.62 14.78
C THR A 8 25.68 8.41 14.63
N GLN A 9 24.52 7.75 14.63
CA GLN A 9 23.25 8.45 14.44
C GLN A 9 22.81 9.18 15.72
N LYS A 10 23.17 8.69 16.90
CA LYS A 10 22.93 9.37 18.18
C LYS A 10 23.69 10.69 18.34
N LEU A 11 24.68 10.98 17.48
CA LEU A 11 25.35 12.29 17.45
C LEU A 11 24.45 13.40 16.88
N LEU A 12 23.39 13.05 16.14
CA LEU A 12 22.42 14.02 15.63
C LEU A 12 21.53 14.51 16.77
N LEU A 13 21.30 15.83 16.83
CA LEU A 13 20.52 16.47 17.90
C LEU A 13 19.08 15.95 17.96
N GLU A 14 18.48 15.70 16.80
CA GLU A 14 17.12 15.19 16.66
C GLU A 14 16.98 13.72 17.10
N ILE A 15 18.09 12.98 17.15
CA ILE A 15 18.11 11.58 17.59
C ILE A 15 18.59 11.51 19.04
N GLY A 16 19.86 11.80 19.33
CA GLY A 16 20.39 11.64 20.69
C GLY A 16 20.11 10.25 21.29
N GLU A 17 20.18 10.15 22.62
CA GLU A 17 19.73 8.92 23.31
C GLU A 17 18.20 8.79 23.32
N SER A 18 17.48 9.89 23.49
CA SER A 18 16.02 9.89 23.64
C SER A 18 15.29 9.53 22.35
N GLY A 19 15.69 10.09 21.21
CA GLY A 19 15.15 9.75 19.90
C GLY A 19 15.53 8.32 19.48
N GLN A 20 16.72 7.84 19.83
CA GLN A 20 17.04 6.42 19.62
C GLN A 20 16.12 5.51 20.44
N GLN A 21 15.81 5.88 21.68
CA GLN A 21 14.86 5.15 22.51
C GLN A 21 13.45 5.19 21.92
N LYS A 22 13.00 6.32 21.36
CA LYS A 22 11.73 6.42 20.62
C LYS A 22 11.71 5.43 19.45
N LEU A 23 12.76 5.40 18.62
CA LEU A 23 12.85 4.46 17.50
C LEU A 23 12.79 3.00 17.99
N ALA A 24 13.50 2.67 19.07
CA ALA A 24 13.53 1.33 19.65
C ALA A 24 12.18 0.89 20.28
N GLN A 25 11.28 1.82 20.59
CA GLN A 25 9.93 1.54 21.08
C GLN A 25 8.88 1.55 19.97
N ALA A 26 9.22 2.07 18.79
CA ALA A 26 8.29 2.24 17.69
C ALA A 26 7.94 0.91 16.99
N THR A 27 6.70 0.84 16.52
CA THR A 27 6.15 -0.23 15.70
C THR A 27 5.77 0.33 14.32
N VAL A 28 6.39 -0.20 13.26
CA VAL A 28 6.12 0.19 11.87
C VAL A 28 5.52 -0.98 11.10
N PHE A 29 4.42 -0.73 10.39
CA PHE A 29 3.76 -1.73 9.56
C PHE A 29 3.99 -1.45 8.08
N VAL A 30 4.74 -2.31 7.39
CA VAL A 30 5.08 -2.15 5.98
C VAL A 30 4.27 -3.15 5.14
N VAL A 31 3.47 -2.64 4.21
CA VAL A 31 2.75 -3.44 3.22
C VAL A 31 3.47 -3.35 1.89
N GLY A 32 3.94 -4.48 1.39
CA GLY A 32 4.80 -4.60 0.22
C GLY A 32 6.25 -4.80 0.61
N ALA A 33 6.77 -5.99 0.29
CA ALA A 33 8.17 -6.40 0.32
C ALA A 33 8.73 -6.49 -1.11
N GLY A 34 8.14 -5.73 -2.04
CA GLY A 34 8.60 -5.58 -3.41
C GLY A 34 9.78 -4.61 -3.55
N GLY A 35 9.85 -3.88 -4.67
CA GLY A 35 10.97 -2.96 -4.93
C GLY A 35 11.12 -1.88 -3.86
N LEU A 36 10.04 -1.16 -3.56
CA LEU A 36 10.03 -0.10 -2.55
C LEU A 36 10.30 -0.64 -1.14
N GLY A 37 9.68 -1.77 -0.79
CA GLY A 37 9.92 -2.48 0.47
C GLY A 37 11.40 -2.86 0.64
N CYS A 38 12.01 -3.50 -0.37
CA CYS A 38 13.43 -3.84 -0.36
C CYS A 38 14.34 -2.61 -0.23
N ALA A 39 13.92 -1.47 -0.76
CA ALA A 39 14.67 -0.22 -0.67
C ALA A 39 14.57 0.43 0.72
N LEU A 40 13.41 0.36 1.40
CA LEU A 40 13.18 1.08 2.66
C LEU A 40 13.47 0.23 3.91
N LEU A 41 13.17 -1.07 3.89
CA LEU A 41 13.24 -1.94 5.07
C LEU A 41 14.64 -2.00 5.71
N PRO A 42 15.75 -2.09 4.94
CA PRO A 42 17.08 -2.08 5.53
C PRO A 42 17.39 -0.79 6.29
N TRP A 43 16.88 0.36 5.83
CA TRP A 43 17.08 1.64 6.50
C TRP A 43 16.32 1.73 7.82
N LEU A 44 15.09 1.21 7.87
CA LEU A 44 14.32 1.16 9.12
C LEU A 44 14.95 0.20 10.14
N ALA A 45 15.36 -1.00 9.70
CA ALA A 45 16.05 -1.96 10.56
C ALA A 45 17.40 -1.39 11.05
N GLY A 46 18.17 -0.76 10.16
CA GLY A 46 19.44 -0.13 10.48
C GLY A 46 19.32 1.04 11.46
N ALA A 47 18.25 1.84 11.35
CA ALA A 47 17.94 2.93 12.27
C ALA A 47 17.51 2.44 13.67
N GLY A 48 17.14 1.17 13.80
CA GLY A 48 16.77 0.56 15.08
C GLY A 48 15.31 0.72 15.45
N ILE A 49 14.40 0.65 14.48
CA ILE A 49 12.96 0.53 14.77
C ILE A 49 12.70 -0.73 15.60
N GLY A 50 11.99 -0.57 16.73
CA GLY A 50 11.75 -1.64 17.69
C GLY A 50 11.07 -2.87 17.09
N HIS A 51 9.98 -2.67 16.36
CA HIS A 51 9.24 -3.74 15.71
C HIS A 51 8.81 -3.35 14.30
N ILE A 52 9.20 -4.15 13.31
CA ILE A 52 8.77 -3.98 11.91
C ILE A 52 7.90 -5.18 11.50
N HIS A 53 6.65 -4.92 11.17
CA HIS A 53 5.78 -5.88 10.50
C HIS A 53 5.93 -5.75 8.98
N VAL A 54 6.02 -6.88 8.28
CA VAL A 54 6.14 -6.93 6.82
C VAL A 54 5.03 -7.80 6.26
N MET A 55 4.13 -7.21 5.46
CA MET A 55 3.03 -7.93 4.80
C MET A 55 3.25 -7.96 3.30
N ASP A 56 3.25 -9.15 2.71
CA ASP A 56 3.34 -9.36 1.25
C ASP A 56 2.83 -10.78 0.93
N ASP A 57 2.01 -10.93 -0.11
CA ASP A 57 1.42 -12.21 -0.54
C ASP A 57 2.14 -12.86 -1.72
N ASP A 58 3.13 -12.19 -2.29
CA ASP A 58 3.89 -12.70 -3.42
C ASP A 58 5.10 -13.52 -3.00
N VAL A 59 5.59 -14.30 -3.97
CA VAL A 59 6.87 -14.99 -3.92
C VAL A 59 7.95 -14.24 -4.70
N ILE A 60 9.21 -14.54 -4.42
CA ILE A 60 10.36 -13.96 -5.10
C ILE A 60 10.48 -14.57 -6.50
N GLU A 61 10.57 -13.70 -7.51
CA GLU A 61 10.66 -14.10 -8.92
C GLU A 61 11.88 -13.46 -9.61
N LEU A 62 12.46 -14.18 -10.58
CA LEU A 62 13.66 -13.74 -11.31
C LEU A 62 13.48 -12.36 -11.94
N LYS A 63 12.31 -12.11 -12.55
CA LYS A 63 11.97 -10.83 -13.20
C LYS A 63 11.95 -9.63 -12.24
N ASN A 64 11.96 -9.87 -10.93
CA ASN A 64 11.87 -8.84 -9.90
C ASN A 64 13.23 -8.51 -9.25
N LEU A 65 14.22 -9.39 -9.36
CA LEU A 65 15.52 -9.25 -8.68
C LEU A 65 16.29 -7.98 -9.10
N HIS A 66 16.13 -7.51 -10.34
CA HIS A 66 16.81 -6.29 -10.84
C HIS A 66 16.47 -5.01 -10.06
N ARG A 67 15.40 -5.01 -9.25
CA ARG A 67 14.95 -3.88 -8.41
C ARG A 67 14.64 -4.27 -6.97
N GLN A 68 14.94 -5.51 -6.57
CA GLN A 68 14.67 -6.05 -5.24
C GLN A 68 15.95 -6.62 -4.63
N PRO A 69 16.93 -5.75 -4.30
CA PRO A 69 18.28 -6.18 -3.89
C PRO A 69 18.34 -6.86 -2.52
N LEU A 70 17.23 -6.94 -1.78
CA LEU A 70 17.14 -7.71 -0.55
C LEU A 70 17.17 -9.23 -0.81
N TYR A 71 16.85 -9.66 -2.03
CA TYR A 71 16.70 -11.06 -2.42
C TYR A 71 17.80 -11.51 -3.38
N HIS A 72 18.07 -12.81 -3.36
CA HIS A 72 19.09 -13.46 -4.18
C HIS A 72 18.50 -14.60 -5.01
N MET A 73 19.31 -15.15 -5.92
CA MET A 73 18.89 -16.26 -6.80
C MET A 73 18.44 -17.50 -6.03
N GLU A 74 18.99 -17.74 -4.84
CA GLU A 74 18.61 -18.85 -3.95
C GLU A 74 17.22 -18.67 -3.32
N ASP A 75 16.70 -17.44 -3.29
CA ASP A 75 15.43 -17.11 -2.65
C ASP A 75 14.22 -17.29 -3.60
N LEU A 76 14.45 -17.66 -4.86
CA LEU A 76 13.40 -17.81 -5.87
C LEU A 76 12.30 -18.80 -5.43
N GLY A 77 11.04 -18.38 -5.57
CA GLY A 77 9.86 -19.16 -5.17
C GLY A 77 9.52 -19.08 -3.68
N GLN A 78 10.37 -18.49 -2.86
CA GLN A 78 10.10 -18.29 -1.43
C GLN A 78 9.25 -17.03 -1.19
N SER A 79 8.55 -16.97 -0.05
CA SER A 79 7.75 -15.83 0.38
C SER A 79 8.62 -14.57 0.53
N LYS A 80 8.21 -13.46 -0.11
CA LYS A 80 8.91 -12.18 0.02
C LYS A 80 8.94 -11.69 1.48
N ALA A 81 7.79 -11.74 2.17
CA ALA A 81 7.67 -11.27 3.54
C ALA A 81 8.59 -12.05 4.50
N ASP A 82 8.64 -13.39 4.37
CA ASP A 82 9.46 -14.23 5.25
C ASP A 82 10.96 -13.99 5.03
N ILE A 83 11.40 -14.01 3.77
CA ILE A 83 12.81 -13.79 3.44
C ILE A 83 13.23 -12.37 3.82
N ALA A 84 12.38 -11.36 3.60
CA ALA A 84 12.65 -10.00 4.04
C ALA A 84 12.91 -9.97 5.56
N CYS A 85 11.99 -10.50 6.38
CA CYS A 85 12.18 -10.56 7.82
C CYS A 85 13.44 -11.36 8.23
N GLN A 86 13.77 -12.45 7.54
CA GLN A 86 15.02 -13.21 7.79
C GLN A 86 16.27 -12.34 7.55
N ARG A 87 16.34 -11.65 6.41
CA ARG A 87 17.49 -10.80 6.06
C ARG A 87 17.60 -9.60 7.02
N LEU A 88 16.48 -9.00 7.43
CA LEU A 88 16.48 -7.89 8.37
C LEU A 88 16.90 -8.31 9.78
N ARG A 89 16.49 -9.49 10.27
CA ARG A 89 16.99 -10.07 11.53
C ARG A 89 18.50 -10.27 11.51
N ALA A 90 19.06 -10.71 10.37
CA ALA A 90 20.50 -10.85 10.21
C ALA A 90 21.23 -9.49 10.19
N LEU A 91 20.60 -8.45 9.62
CA LEU A 91 21.13 -7.08 9.61
C LEU A 91 21.14 -6.45 11.01
N ASN A 92 20.02 -6.56 11.73
CA ASN A 92 19.88 -6.00 13.07
C ASN A 92 19.08 -6.92 14.01
N PRO A 93 19.74 -7.79 14.79
CA PRO A 93 19.08 -8.72 15.71
C PRO A 93 18.49 -8.05 16.96
N ASP A 94 18.76 -6.76 17.20
CA ASP A 94 18.20 -6.00 18.32
C ASP A 94 16.75 -5.55 18.04
N CYS A 95 16.32 -5.61 16.77
CA CYS A 95 14.96 -5.29 16.31
C CYS A 95 14.09 -6.56 16.18
N GLN A 96 12.78 -6.40 16.34
CA GLN A 96 11.80 -7.46 16.12
C GLN A 96 11.20 -7.37 14.72
N PHE A 97 10.95 -8.53 14.10
CA PHE A 97 10.39 -8.62 12.75
C PHE A 97 9.30 -9.69 12.68
N THR A 98 8.14 -9.34 12.12
CA THR A 98 7.01 -10.26 11.93
C THR A 98 6.55 -10.22 10.48
N SER A 99 6.59 -11.38 9.81
CA SER A 99 6.06 -11.53 8.46
C SER A 99 4.57 -11.88 8.48
N HIS A 100 3.83 -11.34 7.52
CA HIS A 100 2.43 -11.65 7.26
C HIS A 100 2.31 -12.04 5.78
N VAL A 101 2.28 -13.35 5.49
CA VAL A 101 2.20 -13.89 4.13
C VAL A 101 0.74 -13.93 3.67
N MET A 102 0.17 -12.76 3.43
CA MET A 102 -1.23 -12.62 3.05
C MET A 102 -1.48 -11.27 2.36
N ALA A 103 -2.54 -11.22 1.57
CA ALA A 103 -2.94 -10.00 0.89
C ALA A 103 -3.49 -8.98 1.90
N ALA A 104 -3.21 -7.70 1.65
CA ALA A 104 -3.79 -6.61 2.41
C ALA A 104 -5.28 -6.46 2.09
N GLN A 105 -6.14 -6.95 3.00
CA GLN A 105 -7.59 -6.88 2.88
C GLN A 105 -8.17 -5.92 3.95
N PRO A 106 -9.34 -5.30 3.70
CA PRO A 106 -9.94 -4.32 4.62
C PRO A 106 -10.16 -4.78 6.07
N ASP A 107 -10.37 -6.07 6.29
CA ASP A 107 -10.54 -6.69 7.60
C ASP A 107 -9.19 -6.99 8.25
N THR A 108 -8.26 -7.62 7.54
CA THR A 108 -6.93 -7.99 8.04
C THR A 108 -6.09 -6.76 8.37
N VAL A 109 -6.03 -5.78 7.47
CA VAL A 109 -5.29 -4.53 7.67
C VAL A 109 -5.81 -3.81 8.91
N ARG A 110 -7.13 -3.67 9.04
CA ARG A 110 -7.75 -2.95 10.17
C ARG A 110 -7.45 -3.61 11.51
N ALA A 111 -7.37 -4.93 11.58
CA ALA A 111 -7.02 -5.62 12.82
C ALA A 111 -5.53 -5.43 13.18
N LEU A 112 -4.65 -5.37 12.17
CA LEU A 112 -3.20 -5.39 12.37
C LEU A 112 -2.59 -4.00 12.63
N ILE A 113 -3.11 -2.94 12.01
CA ILE A 113 -2.48 -1.61 12.09
C ILE A 113 -2.83 -0.81 13.36
N GLN A 114 -3.77 -1.29 14.19
CA GLN A 114 -4.26 -0.54 15.36
C GLN A 114 -3.17 -0.13 16.37
N LYS A 115 -2.06 -0.87 16.40
CA LYS A 115 -0.94 -0.65 17.33
C LYS A 115 0.31 -0.10 16.64
N SER A 116 0.19 0.30 15.38
CA SER A 116 1.33 0.82 14.61
C SER A 116 1.43 2.33 14.80
N ASP A 117 2.66 2.82 15.01
CA ASP A 117 2.95 4.25 15.07
C ASP A 117 2.93 4.87 13.66
N VAL A 118 3.43 4.11 12.67
CA VAL A 118 3.40 4.49 11.26
C VAL A 118 3.08 3.26 10.40
N VAL A 119 2.19 3.43 9.43
CA VAL A 119 1.93 2.46 8.37
C VAL A 119 2.61 2.93 7.08
N ILE A 120 3.25 2.01 6.36
CA ILE A 120 3.94 2.28 5.10
C ILE A 120 3.30 1.45 3.98
N ASP A 121 2.77 2.15 2.98
CA ASP A 121 2.33 1.56 1.72
C ASP A 121 3.49 1.57 0.72
N ALA A 122 4.09 0.39 0.53
CA ALA A 122 5.12 0.08 -0.44
C ALA A 122 4.64 -0.96 -1.47
N ALA A 123 3.32 -1.14 -1.58
CA ALA A 123 2.69 -2.06 -2.52
C ALA A 123 2.68 -1.48 -3.93
N ASP A 124 2.50 -2.34 -4.94
CA ASP A 124 2.40 -1.95 -6.35
C ASP A 124 0.96 -1.98 -6.89
N ASN A 125 -0.02 -2.02 -5.98
CA ASN A 125 -1.43 -2.16 -6.31
C ASN A 125 -2.28 -1.04 -5.70
N PHE A 126 -3.04 -0.33 -6.54
CA PHE A 126 -3.89 0.78 -6.12
C PHE A 126 -4.91 0.39 -5.06
N ALA A 127 -5.60 -0.75 -5.20
CA ALA A 127 -6.60 -1.15 -4.21
C ALA A 127 -6.00 -1.24 -2.80
N THR A 128 -4.78 -1.76 -2.68
CA THR A 128 -4.04 -1.82 -1.41
C THR A 128 -3.83 -0.44 -0.82
N THR A 129 -3.39 0.54 -1.62
CA THR A 129 -3.22 1.93 -1.17
C THR A 129 -4.51 2.54 -0.62
N TYR A 130 -5.65 2.35 -1.30
CA TYR A 130 -6.94 2.86 -0.81
C TYR A 130 -7.41 2.12 0.44
N VAL A 131 -7.23 0.80 0.51
CA VAL A 131 -7.53 0.00 1.72
C VAL A 131 -6.74 0.50 2.92
N LEU A 132 -5.43 0.73 2.73
CA LEU A 132 -4.55 1.24 3.79
C LEU A 132 -4.94 2.66 4.20
N SER A 133 -5.19 3.55 3.25
CA SER A 133 -5.62 4.92 3.55
C SER A 133 -6.94 4.95 4.33
N ASP A 134 -7.94 4.19 3.90
CA ASP A 134 -9.25 4.15 4.55
C ASP A 134 -9.13 3.57 5.98
N ALA A 135 -8.27 2.57 6.17
CA ALA A 135 -8.00 1.98 7.48
C ALA A 135 -7.23 2.96 8.40
N CYS A 136 -6.14 3.55 7.92
CA CYS A 136 -5.32 4.53 8.66
C CYS A 136 -6.12 5.76 9.05
N GLN A 137 -6.95 6.30 8.16
CA GLN A 137 -7.84 7.43 8.45
C GLN A 137 -8.81 7.09 9.59
N ARG A 138 -9.38 5.88 9.60
CA ARG A 138 -10.31 5.43 10.64
C ARG A 138 -9.64 5.29 12.01
N VAL A 139 -8.41 4.80 12.07
CA VAL A 139 -7.67 4.60 13.34
C VAL A 139 -6.77 5.78 13.70
N GLN A 140 -6.78 6.85 12.90
CA GLN A 140 -5.94 8.05 13.07
C GLN A 140 -4.43 7.75 13.10
N CYS A 141 -4.00 6.73 12.34
CA CYS A 141 -2.58 6.42 12.13
C CYS A 141 -2.06 7.14 10.89
N VAL A 142 -0.79 7.54 10.88
CA VAL A 142 -0.15 8.15 9.71
C VAL A 142 0.20 7.08 8.68
N LEU A 143 -0.13 7.34 7.42
CA LEU A 143 0.21 6.52 6.27
C LEU A 143 1.32 7.20 5.46
N VAL A 144 2.48 6.57 5.32
CA VAL A 144 3.48 6.95 4.30
C VAL A 144 3.26 6.07 3.08
N SER A 145 2.87 6.66 1.94
CA SER A 145 2.67 5.91 0.69
C SER A 145 3.67 6.35 -0.37
N GLY A 146 4.23 5.37 -1.06
CA GLY A 146 5.15 5.59 -2.16
C GLY A 146 4.73 4.86 -3.43
N SER A 147 5.06 5.45 -4.58
CA SER A 147 4.79 4.84 -5.89
C SER A 147 5.93 5.14 -6.85
N SER A 148 6.17 4.22 -7.78
CA SER A 148 7.23 4.37 -8.79
C SER A 148 6.82 3.73 -10.11
N LEU A 149 7.07 4.44 -11.22
CA LEU A 149 6.78 3.99 -12.57
C LEU A 149 7.77 4.59 -13.57
N GLY A 150 8.39 3.77 -14.42
CA GLY A 150 9.35 4.25 -15.42
C GLY A 150 10.55 4.94 -14.81
N TRP A 151 10.61 6.25 -15.00
CA TRP A 151 11.68 7.14 -14.52
C TRP A 151 11.23 8.05 -13.38
N GLU A 152 10.02 7.84 -12.86
CA GLU A 152 9.36 8.75 -11.93
C GLU A 152 8.83 8.01 -10.71
N GLY A 153 8.61 8.75 -9.64
CA GLY A 153 7.92 8.26 -8.47
C GLY A 153 7.53 9.38 -7.52
N TYR A 154 6.78 9.04 -6.49
CA TYR A 154 6.46 9.97 -5.42
C TYR A 154 6.45 9.29 -4.05
N VAL A 155 6.55 10.11 -3.01
CA VAL A 155 6.30 9.76 -1.61
C VAL A 155 5.39 10.81 -1.01
N GLY A 156 4.40 10.41 -0.23
CA GLY A 156 3.59 11.34 0.58
C GLY A 156 3.25 10.76 1.94
N ALA A 157 2.95 11.64 2.90
CA ALA A 157 2.38 11.24 4.20
C ALA A 157 0.96 11.76 4.34
N PHE A 158 0.05 10.84 4.65
CA PHE A 158 -1.40 11.01 4.65
C PHE A 158 -1.97 10.57 6.00
N CYS A 159 -3.25 10.87 6.23
CA CYS A 159 -3.99 10.46 7.42
C CYS A 159 -3.35 10.99 8.73
N GLY A 160 -3.63 10.34 9.86
CA GLY A 160 -3.34 10.89 11.18
C GLY A 160 -4.12 12.19 11.38
N ASN A 161 -3.40 13.29 11.60
CA ASN A 161 -3.96 14.63 11.72
C ASN A 161 -4.06 15.40 10.39
N GLY A 162 -3.73 14.77 9.25
CA GLY A 162 -3.80 15.38 7.93
C GLY A 162 -4.75 14.65 6.96
N PRO A 163 -4.87 15.17 5.72
CA PRO A 163 -5.78 14.60 4.74
C PRO A 163 -5.39 13.18 4.31
N SER A 164 -6.39 12.39 3.96
CA SER A 164 -6.24 11.02 3.46
C SER A 164 -5.63 10.99 2.06
N TYR A 165 -5.27 9.80 1.60
CA TYR A 165 -4.87 9.60 0.21
C TYR A 165 -5.99 10.04 -0.77
N ARG A 166 -7.26 9.91 -0.38
CA ARG A 166 -8.41 10.28 -1.21
C ARG A 166 -8.57 11.78 -1.39
N ALA A 167 -8.10 12.60 -0.45
CA ALA A 167 -8.12 14.06 -0.59
C ALA A 167 -7.26 14.53 -1.79
N VAL A 168 -6.21 13.77 -2.13
CA VAL A 168 -5.33 14.06 -3.28
C VAL A 168 -5.73 13.23 -4.51
N PHE A 169 -6.10 11.97 -4.30
CA PHE A 169 -6.50 11.04 -5.36
C PHE A 169 -7.89 10.45 -5.04
N PRO A 170 -8.99 11.13 -5.39
CA PRO A 170 -10.33 10.72 -4.96
C PRO A 170 -10.79 9.36 -5.51
N LYS A 171 -10.31 9.00 -6.71
CA LYS A 171 -10.68 7.79 -7.44
C LYS A 171 -9.45 7.17 -8.09
N ILE A 172 -9.49 5.85 -8.30
CA ILE A 172 -8.45 5.15 -9.05
C ILE A 172 -8.42 5.71 -10.49
N PRO A 173 -7.25 6.14 -11.01
CA PRO A 173 -7.15 6.64 -12.37
C PRO A 173 -7.54 5.58 -13.40
N GLU A 174 -8.35 5.95 -14.41
CA GLU A 174 -8.91 5.01 -15.39
C GLU A 174 -7.84 4.30 -16.24
N ASN A 175 -6.70 4.95 -16.46
CA ASN A 175 -5.58 4.42 -17.27
C ASN A 175 -4.54 3.64 -16.46
N SER A 176 -4.75 3.43 -15.16
CA SER A 176 -3.80 2.74 -14.28
C SER A 176 -3.44 1.32 -14.75
N GLN A 177 -4.37 0.62 -15.39
CA GLN A 177 -4.16 -0.76 -15.85
C GLN A 177 -3.14 -0.89 -16.99
N LYS A 178 -3.10 0.08 -17.91
CA LYS A 178 -2.11 0.10 -19.01
C LYS A 178 -0.71 0.41 -18.49
N ASN A 179 -0.62 1.18 -17.40
CA ASN A 179 0.64 1.68 -16.88
C ASN A 179 1.39 0.64 -16.04
N CYS A 180 0.75 -0.10 -15.14
CA CYS A 180 1.46 -0.99 -14.21
C CYS A 180 2.01 -2.29 -14.83
N GLY A 181 1.40 -2.81 -15.91
CA GLY A 181 1.80 -4.08 -16.54
C GLY A 181 2.69 -3.95 -17.78
N GLN A 182 2.73 -2.76 -18.40
CA GLN A 182 3.44 -2.52 -19.66
C GLN A 182 4.57 -1.49 -19.53
N ALA A 183 4.53 -0.61 -18.52
CA ALA A 183 5.62 0.33 -18.29
C ALA A 183 6.71 -0.33 -17.43
N GLY A 184 7.94 -0.37 -17.93
CA GLY A 184 9.10 -0.80 -17.15
C GLY A 184 9.36 0.13 -15.96
N ILE A 185 10.25 -0.29 -15.07
CA ILE A 185 10.68 0.50 -13.91
C ILE A 185 12.20 0.35 -13.73
N VAL A 186 12.89 1.46 -13.46
CA VAL A 186 14.35 1.48 -13.29
C VAL A 186 14.68 1.38 -11.80
N GLY A 187 15.51 0.39 -11.42
CA GLY A 187 15.84 0.08 -10.02
C GLY A 187 16.30 1.29 -9.18
N PRO A 188 17.21 2.15 -9.67
CA PRO A 188 17.58 3.39 -8.98
C PRO A 188 16.42 4.32 -8.58
N VAL A 189 15.35 4.42 -9.39
CA VAL A 189 14.17 5.22 -9.02
C VAL A 189 13.50 4.63 -7.79
N VAL A 190 13.32 3.31 -7.78
CA VAL A 190 12.77 2.57 -6.65
C VAL A 190 13.61 2.78 -5.38
N ALA A 191 14.94 2.75 -5.52
CA ALA A 191 15.87 2.99 -4.41
C ALA A 191 15.74 4.41 -3.84
N VAL A 192 15.66 5.44 -4.69
CA VAL A 192 15.48 6.83 -4.26
C VAL A 192 14.15 7.00 -3.52
N ILE A 193 13.05 6.51 -4.10
CA ILE A 193 11.72 6.62 -3.48
C ILE A 193 11.68 5.86 -2.15
N GLY A 194 12.16 4.62 -2.10
CA GLY A 194 12.20 3.84 -0.86
C GLY A 194 13.02 4.50 0.26
N SER A 195 14.18 5.08 -0.06
CA SER A 195 14.97 5.84 0.92
C SER A 195 14.23 7.08 1.43
N VAL A 196 13.51 7.79 0.55
CA VAL A 196 12.68 8.95 0.97
C VAL A 196 11.49 8.50 1.84
N MET A 197 10.88 7.34 1.56
CA MET A 197 9.83 6.75 2.42
C MET A 197 10.38 6.43 3.81
N ALA A 198 11.56 5.81 3.90
CA ALA A 198 12.22 5.56 5.18
C ALA A 198 12.50 6.87 5.94
N GLN A 199 12.96 7.91 5.22
CA GLN A 199 13.19 9.22 5.82
C GLN A 199 11.90 9.86 6.34
N PHE A 200 10.78 9.74 5.62
CA PHE A 200 9.46 10.20 6.09
C PHE A 200 9.07 9.51 7.39
N CYS A 201 9.23 8.19 7.47
CA CYS A 201 8.96 7.41 8.67
C CYS A 201 9.82 7.87 9.86
N LEU A 202 11.13 8.03 9.68
CA LEU A 202 12.01 8.50 10.75
C LEU A 202 11.66 9.92 11.21
N SER A 203 11.37 10.83 10.28
CA SER A 203 10.95 12.19 10.62
C SER A 203 9.66 12.22 11.43
N LEU A 204 8.71 11.33 11.15
CA LEU A 204 7.48 11.19 11.94
C LEU A 204 7.76 10.65 13.35
N LEU A 205 8.52 9.56 13.47
CA LEU A 205 8.79 8.91 14.76
C LEU A 205 9.68 9.76 15.69
N LEU A 206 10.52 10.61 15.12
CA LEU A 206 11.41 11.52 15.86
C LEU A 206 10.77 12.90 16.11
N ASP A 207 9.54 13.13 15.65
CA ASP A 207 8.85 14.42 15.72
C ASP A 207 9.64 15.59 15.06
N ILE A 208 10.36 15.31 13.98
CA ILE A 208 11.17 16.32 13.27
C ILE A 208 10.24 17.34 12.58
N THR A 209 10.49 18.62 12.84
CA THR A 209 9.73 19.72 12.25
C THR A 209 10.42 20.31 11.01
N PRO A 210 9.67 20.65 9.94
CA PRO A 210 8.22 20.50 9.80
C PRO A 210 7.81 19.04 9.56
N SER A 211 6.65 18.67 10.10
CA SER A 211 6.07 17.33 9.88
C SER A 211 5.80 17.09 8.38
N PRO A 212 6.08 15.88 7.87
CA PRO A 212 5.81 15.52 6.48
C PRO A 212 4.32 15.22 6.21
N VAL A 213 3.46 15.13 7.23
CA VAL A 213 2.02 14.90 7.03
C VAL A 213 1.43 16.03 6.18
N GLY A 214 0.69 15.68 5.13
CA GLY A 214 0.14 16.62 4.16
C GLY A 214 1.18 17.11 3.14
N GLU A 215 2.32 16.43 3.00
CA GLU A 215 3.34 16.74 1.99
C GLU A 215 3.50 15.59 1.00
N LEU A 216 3.72 15.93 -0.27
CA LEU A 216 4.06 15.01 -1.34
C LEU A 216 5.35 15.46 -2.04
N ARG A 217 6.27 14.51 -2.24
CA ARG A 217 7.51 14.71 -3.00
C ARG A 217 7.49 13.84 -4.24
N ARG A 218 7.63 14.45 -5.41
CA ARG A 218 7.76 13.75 -6.69
C ARG A 218 9.18 13.83 -7.19
N TRP A 219 9.71 12.71 -7.66
CA TRP A 219 11.02 12.59 -8.28
C TRP A 219 10.86 12.27 -9.77
N ASP A 220 11.61 12.99 -10.62
CA ASP A 220 11.80 12.66 -12.03
C ASP A 220 13.29 12.49 -12.32
N ALA A 221 13.69 11.24 -12.57
CA ALA A 221 15.08 10.87 -12.82
C ALA A 221 15.59 11.30 -14.20
N ARG A 222 14.71 11.67 -15.15
CA ARG A 222 15.14 12.15 -16.48
C ARG A 222 15.74 13.54 -16.40
N VAL A 223 15.20 14.37 -15.52
CA VAL A 223 15.67 15.75 -15.26
C VAL A 223 16.42 15.89 -13.94
N MET A 224 16.50 14.80 -13.16
CA MET A 224 17.14 14.76 -11.84
C MET A 224 16.57 15.79 -10.86
N GLN A 225 15.24 15.94 -10.84
CA GLN A 225 14.56 16.93 -10.00
C GLN A 225 13.58 16.29 -9.00
N MET A 226 13.67 16.75 -7.75
CA MET A 226 12.65 16.49 -6.73
C MET A 226 11.80 17.75 -6.53
N ARG A 227 10.49 17.62 -6.75
CA ARG A 227 9.51 18.68 -6.53
C ARG A 227 8.68 18.33 -5.31
N HIS A 228 8.33 19.32 -4.50
CA HIS A 228 7.42 19.15 -3.37
C HIS A 228 6.10 19.89 -3.63
N PHE A 229 5.02 19.36 -3.06
CA PHE A 229 3.70 19.96 -3.05
C PHE A 229 3.03 19.67 -1.71
N SER A 230 2.47 20.70 -1.10
CA SER A 230 1.71 20.59 0.15
C SER A 230 0.21 20.47 -0.15
N PHE A 231 -0.46 19.57 0.55
CA PHE A 231 -1.91 19.33 0.45
C PHE A 231 -2.57 19.36 1.82
N ARG A 232 -1.96 20.00 2.83
CA ARG A 232 -2.49 20.08 4.21
C ARG A 232 -3.93 20.60 4.30
N ASP A 233 -4.30 21.50 3.41
CA ASP A 233 -5.62 22.14 3.37
C ASP A 233 -6.59 21.44 2.39
N ALA A 234 -6.23 20.27 1.86
CA ALA A 234 -7.10 19.53 0.95
C ALA A 234 -8.32 18.95 1.69
N GLU A 235 -9.50 19.11 1.09
CA GLU A 235 -10.75 18.57 1.63
C GLU A 235 -10.91 17.09 1.27
N GLU A 236 -11.50 16.33 2.20
CA GLU A 236 -11.91 14.95 1.94
C GLU A 236 -13.07 14.91 0.93
N PRO A 237 -13.13 13.91 0.03
CA PRO A 237 -14.26 13.78 -0.86
C PRO A 237 -15.54 13.48 -0.06
N SER A 238 -16.63 14.18 -0.39
CA SER A 238 -17.95 13.98 0.25
C SER A 238 -18.53 12.58 0.02
N HIS A 239 -18.10 11.90 -1.04
CA HIS A 239 -18.49 10.54 -1.36
C HIS A 239 -17.36 9.78 -2.04
N PHE A 240 -17.16 8.53 -1.62
CA PHE A 240 -16.26 7.58 -2.25
C PHE A 240 -16.80 6.15 -2.11
N TRP A 241 -16.31 5.23 -2.94
CA TRP A 241 -16.65 3.81 -2.83
C TRP A 241 -15.64 3.10 -1.92
N PRO A 242 -16.09 2.51 -0.81
CA PRO A 242 -15.20 1.78 0.09
C PRO A 242 -14.77 0.46 -0.55
N PHE A 243 -13.57 0.00 -0.20
CA PHE A 243 -13.18 -1.39 -0.44
C PHE A 243 -13.69 -2.28 0.69
N LEU A 244 -14.25 -3.43 0.34
CA LEU A 244 -14.75 -4.45 1.27
C LEU A 244 -13.92 -5.73 1.16
N ALA A 245 -13.71 -6.37 2.30
CA ALA A 245 -13.27 -7.76 2.34
C ALA A 245 -14.46 -8.70 2.05
N TRP A 246 -14.17 -9.93 1.63
CA TRP A 246 -15.21 -10.95 1.41
C TRP A 246 -16.04 -11.23 2.68
N SER A 247 -15.39 -11.18 3.84
CA SER A 247 -15.99 -11.34 5.16
C SER A 247 -16.97 -10.22 5.54
N GLU A 248 -16.93 -9.07 4.85
CA GLU A 248 -17.79 -7.90 5.10
C GLU A 248 -19.03 -7.84 4.20
N LEU A 249 -19.23 -8.86 3.34
CA LEU A 249 -20.40 -8.99 2.50
C LEU A 249 -21.65 -9.35 3.33
N ARG A 250 -22.77 -8.71 3.02
CA ARG A 250 -24.09 -8.97 3.59
C ARG A 250 -24.89 -9.93 2.69
N ASP A 251 -25.84 -10.66 3.25
CA ASP A 251 -26.67 -11.62 2.49
C ASP A 251 -27.51 -10.96 1.39
N ASP A 252 -27.83 -9.67 1.55
CA ASP A 252 -28.57 -8.89 0.57
C ASP A 252 -27.71 -8.27 -0.53
N ASP A 253 -26.38 -8.22 -0.36
CA ASP A 253 -25.45 -7.69 -1.35
C ASP A 253 -25.51 -8.45 -2.67
N VAL A 254 -25.39 -7.70 -3.76
CA VAL A 254 -25.22 -8.25 -5.11
C VAL A 254 -23.76 -8.06 -5.53
N VAL A 255 -23.06 -9.18 -5.74
CA VAL A 255 -21.66 -9.16 -6.18
C VAL A 255 -21.63 -9.16 -7.70
N VAL A 256 -20.88 -8.22 -8.28
CA VAL A 256 -20.68 -8.08 -9.72
C VAL A 256 -19.22 -8.33 -10.03
N ASP A 257 -18.92 -9.50 -10.59
CA ASP A 257 -17.56 -9.87 -11.00
C ASP A 257 -17.28 -9.40 -12.42
N VAL A 258 -16.46 -8.35 -12.53
CA VAL A 258 -16.07 -7.74 -13.82
C VAL A 258 -14.73 -8.26 -14.35
N ARG A 259 -14.23 -9.38 -13.79
CA ARG A 259 -13.06 -10.10 -14.29
C ARG A 259 -13.36 -10.86 -15.57
N LEU A 260 -12.29 -11.27 -16.26
CA LEU A 260 -12.39 -12.24 -17.34
C LEU A 260 -12.76 -13.61 -16.76
N LEU A 261 -13.43 -14.44 -17.57
CA LEU A 261 -14.01 -15.71 -17.12
C LEU A 261 -12.96 -16.74 -16.68
N ASP A 262 -11.72 -16.60 -17.13
CA ASP A 262 -10.60 -17.49 -16.83
C ASP A 262 -9.81 -17.07 -15.58
N GLU A 263 -10.07 -15.89 -15.01
CA GLU A 263 -9.38 -15.42 -13.81
C GLU A 263 -9.75 -16.23 -12.57
N LYS A 264 -8.73 -16.49 -11.73
CA LYS A 264 -8.85 -17.25 -10.47
C LYS A 264 -8.65 -16.33 -9.25
N PRO A 265 -9.25 -16.67 -8.10
CA PRO A 265 -10.16 -17.79 -7.87
C PRO A 265 -11.54 -17.57 -8.53
N THR A 266 -12.22 -18.68 -8.85
CA THR A 266 -13.63 -18.65 -9.24
C THR A 266 -14.46 -18.29 -8.01
N LEU A 267 -15.42 -17.38 -8.16
CA LEU A 267 -16.28 -16.93 -7.08
C LEU A 267 -17.60 -17.68 -7.12
N GLU A 268 -18.12 -18.04 -5.95
CA GLU A 268 -19.42 -18.68 -5.81
C GLU A 268 -20.23 -17.97 -4.72
N ARG A 269 -21.41 -17.46 -5.09
CA ARG A 269 -22.38 -16.82 -4.17
C ARG A 269 -23.76 -16.84 -4.82
N ALA A 270 -24.82 -16.89 -4.01
CA ALA A 270 -26.20 -16.91 -4.50
C ALA A 270 -26.58 -15.70 -5.38
N LYS A 271 -26.00 -14.52 -5.13
CA LYS A 271 -26.25 -13.27 -5.87
C LYS A 271 -24.98 -12.76 -6.56
N LEU A 272 -24.40 -13.61 -7.40
CA LEU A 272 -23.21 -13.30 -8.19
C LEU A 272 -23.58 -13.07 -9.65
N TYR A 273 -23.18 -11.92 -10.20
CA TYR A 273 -23.28 -11.59 -11.61
C TYR A 273 -21.87 -11.55 -12.19
N GLN A 274 -21.50 -12.54 -12.99
CA GLN A 274 -20.21 -12.55 -13.68
C GLN A 274 -20.39 -11.94 -15.07
N LYS A 275 -19.82 -10.74 -15.28
CA LYS A 275 -19.92 -9.99 -16.53
C LYS A 275 -18.59 -9.27 -16.77
N PRO A 276 -17.69 -9.81 -17.60
CA PRO A 276 -16.43 -9.16 -17.90
C PRO A 276 -16.63 -7.70 -18.29
N LEU A 277 -15.76 -6.80 -17.82
CA LEU A 277 -15.93 -5.35 -18.02
C LEU A 277 -16.28 -4.92 -19.47
N PRO A 278 -15.71 -5.51 -20.55
CA PRO A 278 -16.08 -5.15 -21.94
C PRO A 278 -17.54 -5.41 -22.31
N GLU A 279 -18.19 -6.37 -21.64
CA GLU A 279 -19.59 -6.75 -21.85
C GLU A 279 -20.52 -6.10 -20.81
N PHE A 280 -19.97 -5.77 -19.65
CA PHE A 280 -20.69 -5.17 -18.53
C PHE A 280 -21.42 -3.88 -18.92
N GLU A 281 -20.74 -2.96 -19.61
CA GLU A 281 -21.33 -1.66 -20.01
C GLU A 281 -22.52 -1.81 -20.96
N LYS A 282 -22.67 -2.97 -21.62
CA LYS A 282 -23.76 -3.28 -22.56
C LYS A 282 -24.92 -4.02 -21.92
N SER A 283 -24.77 -4.49 -20.68
CA SER A 283 -25.68 -5.48 -20.08
C SER A 283 -25.90 -5.27 -18.58
N TYR A 284 -26.02 -4.02 -18.12
CA TYR A 284 -26.16 -3.68 -16.70
C TYR A 284 -27.62 -3.51 -16.23
N ASP A 285 -28.59 -3.50 -17.14
CA ASP A 285 -29.98 -3.09 -16.86
C ASP A 285 -30.75 -4.07 -15.94
N ASP A 286 -30.23 -5.27 -15.72
CA ASP A 286 -30.77 -6.30 -14.83
C ASP A 286 -30.28 -6.16 -13.37
N LEU A 287 -29.38 -5.21 -13.08
CA LEU A 287 -28.88 -4.99 -11.73
C LEU A 287 -29.89 -4.21 -10.87
N PRO A 288 -30.08 -4.59 -9.59
CA PRO A 288 -30.99 -3.88 -8.70
C PRO A 288 -30.41 -2.52 -8.26
N GLN A 289 -31.27 -1.50 -8.20
CA GLN A 289 -30.91 -0.17 -7.69
C GLN A 289 -31.22 0.01 -6.19
N ASP A 290 -32.07 -0.84 -5.63
CA ASP A 290 -32.51 -0.82 -4.23
C ASP A 290 -31.55 -1.56 -3.28
N ARG A 291 -30.48 -2.15 -3.80
CA ARG A 291 -29.51 -2.96 -3.04
C ARG A 291 -28.09 -2.42 -3.19
N ARG A 292 -27.21 -2.82 -2.27
CA ARG A 292 -25.78 -2.54 -2.39
C ARG A 292 -25.16 -3.42 -3.47
N LEU A 293 -24.49 -2.80 -4.42
CA LEU A 293 -23.69 -3.48 -5.43
C LEU A 293 -22.23 -3.53 -4.99
N VAL A 294 -21.65 -4.72 -4.95
CA VAL A 294 -20.23 -4.91 -4.65
C VAL A 294 -19.52 -5.35 -5.93
N ILE A 295 -18.81 -4.41 -6.55
CA ILE A 295 -18.12 -4.68 -7.80
C ILE A 295 -16.72 -5.20 -7.50
N CYS A 296 -16.36 -6.35 -8.05
CA CYS A 296 -15.08 -6.97 -7.77
C CYS A 296 -14.23 -7.19 -9.01
N CYS A 297 -12.92 -7.00 -8.85
CA CYS A 297 -11.92 -7.46 -9.80
C CYS A 297 -10.59 -7.77 -9.12
N GLN A 298 -9.57 -8.18 -9.86
CA GLN A 298 -8.28 -8.59 -9.27
C GLN A 298 -7.52 -7.44 -8.58
N THR A 299 -7.54 -6.23 -9.16
CA THR A 299 -6.70 -5.10 -8.72
C THR A 299 -7.51 -3.88 -8.24
N GLY A 300 -8.84 -3.99 -8.23
CA GLY A 300 -9.76 -2.86 -7.99
C GLY A 300 -9.92 -1.88 -9.15
N VAL A 301 -9.03 -1.86 -10.16
CA VAL A 301 -9.07 -0.89 -11.27
C VAL A 301 -10.34 -1.06 -12.13
N ARG A 302 -10.62 -2.29 -12.60
CA ARG A 302 -11.84 -2.57 -13.38
C ARG A 302 -13.11 -2.35 -12.57
N ALA A 303 -13.08 -2.69 -11.29
CA ALA A 303 -14.20 -2.48 -10.38
C ALA A 303 -14.49 -0.98 -10.22
N SER A 304 -13.46 -0.15 -10.03
CA SER A 304 -13.61 1.30 -9.97
C SER A 304 -14.14 1.89 -11.27
N LYS A 305 -13.73 1.37 -12.44
CA LYS A 305 -14.28 1.81 -13.73
C LYS A 305 -15.76 1.46 -13.88
N ALA A 306 -16.13 0.22 -13.56
CA ALA A 306 -17.54 -0.19 -13.56
C ALA A 306 -18.38 0.60 -12.56
N ALA A 307 -17.84 0.93 -11.38
CA ALA A 307 -18.51 1.75 -10.38
C ALA A 307 -18.77 3.17 -10.89
N SER A 308 -17.78 3.80 -11.55
CA SER A 308 -17.96 5.09 -12.22
C SER A 308 -19.06 5.04 -13.28
N PHE A 309 -19.09 3.99 -14.09
CA PHE A 309 -20.12 3.80 -15.09
C PHE A 309 -21.52 3.69 -14.46
N LEU A 310 -21.69 2.83 -13.45
CA LEU A 310 -22.96 2.66 -12.74
C LEU A 310 -23.41 3.95 -12.02
N ALA A 311 -22.48 4.68 -11.40
CA ALA A 311 -22.80 5.96 -10.78
C ALA A 311 -23.35 6.97 -11.79
N GLY A 312 -22.82 6.99 -13.02
CA GLY A 312 -23.38 7.78 -14.13
C GLY A 312 -24.77 7.34 -14.59
N LYS A 313 -25.23 6.15 -14.18
CA LYS A 313 -26.58 5.61 -14.43
C LYS A 313 -27.53 5.73 -13.23
N GLY A 314 -27.09 6.39 -12.14
CA GLY A 314 -27.92 6.63 -10.96
C GLY A 314 -27.77 5.62 -9.83
N TYR A 315 -26.85 4.64 -9.94
CA TYR A 315 -26.55 3.73 -8.83
C TYR A 315 -25.70 4.45 -7.78
N THR A 316 -26.18 4.51 -6.54
CA THR A 316 -25.54 5.28 -5.45
C THR A 316 -24.92 4.41 -4.36
N ASN A 317 -25.42 3.18 -4.17
CA ASN A 317 -24.97 2.27 -3.12
C ASN A 317 -23.97 1.24 -3.68
N ILE A 318 -22.74 1.70 -3.92
CA ILE A 318 -21.67 0.89 -4.53
C ILE A 318 -20.51 0.72 -3.55
N ALA A 319 -19.96 -0.49 -3.51
CA ALA A 319 -18.69 -0.80 -2.88
C ALA A 319 -17.76 -1.55 -3.87
N LEU A 320 -16.46 -1.52 -3.60
CA LEU A 320 -15.44 -2.18 -4.39
C LEU A 320 -14.85 -3.37 -3.64
N MET A 321 -14.33 -4.35 -4.37
CA MET A 321 -13.61 -5.47 -3.78
C MET A 321 -12.44 -5.88 -4.68
N ALA A 322 -11.26 -6.05 -4.09
CA ALA A 322 -10.09 -6.58 -4.77
C ALA A 322 -9.93 -8.05 -4.39
N VAL A 323 -10.19 -8.94 -5.34
CA VAL A 323 -10.09 -10.39 -5.12
C VAL A 323 -8.62 -10.77 -5.18
N ALA A 324 -8.09 -11.31 -4.08
CA ALA A 324 -6.70 -11.78 -4.03
C ALA A 324 -6.48 -12.97 -4.98
N LYS A 325 -5.22 -13.24 -5.35
CA LYS A 325 -4.86 -14.36 -6.23
C LYS A 325 -4.95 -15.72 -5.52
N GLN A 326 -4.85 -15.72 -4.19
CA GLN A 326 -5.01 -16.91 -3.37
C GLN A 326 -6.51 -17.21 -3.16
N PRO A 327 -6.91 -18.49 -3.03
CA PRO A 327 -8.30 -18.85 -2.77
C PRO A 327 -8.79 -18.24 -1.44
N LEU A 328 -10.06 -17.82 -1.45
CA LEU A 328 -10.78 -17.27 -0.29
C LEU A 328 -11.04 -18.34 0.76
#